data_AF-K9V1B2-F1
#
_entry.id   AF-K9V1B2-F1
#
_cell.length_a   1.000
_cell.length_b   1.000
_cell.length_c   1.000
_cell.angle_alpha   90.00
_cell.angle_beta   90.00
_cell.angle_gamma   90.00
#
_symmetry.space_group_name_H-M   'P 1'
#
loop_
_entity.id
_entity.type
_entity.pdbx_description
1 polymer ?
#
loop_
_entity_poly.entity_id
_entity_poly.type
_entity_poly.pdbx_seq_one_letter_code
_entity_poly.pdbx_strand_id
1 'polypeptide(L)'
;MSGNELEGLIIQALKENSPLTAKQIIKYANDRSKRNVNKYNSGSFNQAFISLKADGKVAYTPSPYGFIAPGTYSLNIFEQGNGN
;
A
#
# COMPACT_ATOMS: atom_id res chain seq x y z
N MET A 1 -13.09 -15.50 -1.78
CA MET A 1 -12.28 -14.65 -0.88
C MET A 1 -11.70 -13.53 -1.73
N SER A 2 -12.18 -12.30 -1.53
CA SER A 2 -12.10 -11.21 -2.52
C SER A 2 -10.92 -10.26 -2.26
N GLY A 3 -10.31 -9.70 -3.31
CA GLY A 3 -9.12 -8.84 -3.27
C GLY A 3 -9.18 -7.61 -2.34
N ASN A 4 -10.37 -7.21 -1.88
CA ASN A 4 -10.58 -6.05 -1.00
C ASN A 4 -9.85 -6.11 0.36
N GLU A 5 -9.57 -7.30 0.92
CA GLU A 5 -8.91 -7.39 2.24
C GLU A 5 -7.46 -6.89 2.18
N LEU A 6 -6.74 -7.20 1.11
CA LEU A 6 -5.36 -6.77 0.91
C LEU A 6 -5.27 -5.27 0.65
N GLU A 7 -6.14 -4.74 -0.19
CA GLU A 7 -6.24 -3.31 -0.46
C GLU A 7 -6.53 -2.50 0.81
N GLY A 8 -7.44 -2.99 1.65
CA GLY A 8 -7.73 -2.38 2.95
C GLY A 8 -6.51 -2.35 3.88
N LEU A 9 -5.74 -3.44 3.94
CA LEU A 9 -4.50 -3.50 4.73
C LEU A 9 -3.43 -2.54 4.20
N ILE A 10 -3.29 -2.40 2.88
CA ILE A 10 -2.37 -1.46 2.25
C ILE A 10 -2.75 -0.02 2.60
N ILE A 11 -4.03 0.35 2.45
CA ILE A 11 -4.53 1.67 2.82
C ILE A 11 -4.28 1.93 4.31
N GLN A 12 -4.56 0.96 5.18
CA GLN A 12 -4.33 1.10 6.62
C GLN A 12 -2.86 1.31 6.95
N ALA A 13 -1.95 0.56 6.34
CA ALA A 13 -0.50 0.73 6.51
C ALA A 13 -0.06 2.16 6.16
N LEU A 14 -0.57 2.69 5.04
CA LEU A 14 -0.26 4.04 4.58
C LEU A 14 -0.93 5.12 5.45
N LYS A 15 -2.13 4.88 5.99
CA LYS A 15 -2.78 5.82 6.93
C LYS A 15 -1.98 5.96 8.22
N GLU A 16 -1.42 4.85 8.70
CA GLU A 16 -0.68 4.85 9.96
C GLU A 16 0.77 5.36 9.79
N ASN A 17 1.43 5.12 8.64
CA ASN A 17 2.86 5.38 8.48
C ASN A 17 3.30 5.88 7.07
N SER A 18 2.55 6.72 6.36
CA SER A 18 2.98 7.26 5.04
C SER A 18 4.11 8.29 5.16
N PRO A 19 5.13 8.29 4.27
CA PRO A 19 5.31 7.41 3.10
C PRO A 19 5.97 6.06 3.44
N LEU A 20 5.50 4.96 2.81
CA LEU A 20 6.08 3.62 2.99
C LEU A 20 6.59 3.01 1.68
N THR A 21 7.66 2.23 1.76
CA THR A 21 8.09 1.35 0.66
C THR A 21 7.17 0.14 0.53
N ALA A 22 7.13 -0.47 -0.66
CA ALA A 22 6.38 -1.72 -0.87
C ALA A 22 6.75 -2.80 0.15
N LYS A 23 8.04 -2.93 0.49
CA LYS A 23 8.53 -3.90 1.49
C LYS A 23 7.94 -3.65 2.88
N GLN A 24 7.84 -2.39 3.31
CA GLN A 24 7.25 -2.05 4.61
C GLN A 24 5.75 -2.34 4.64
N ILE A 25 5.04 -2.04 3.55
CA ILE A 25 3.59 -2.32 3.43
C ILE A 25 3.33 -3.83 3.43
N ILE A 26 4.14 -4.61 2.70
CA ILE A 26 4.06 -6.07 2.67
C ILE A 26 4.29 -6.63 4.07
N LYS A 27 5.30 -6.13 4.79
CA LYS A 27 5.57 -6.53 6.17
C LYS A 27 4.37 -6.21 7.07
N TYR A 28 3.85 -4.98 7.01
CA TYR A 28 2.68 -4.55 7.80
C TYR A 28 1.47 -5.45 7.56
N ALA A 29 1.12 -5.70 6.30
CA ALA A 29 -0.02 -6.53 5.93
C ALA A 29 0.15 -7.98 6.39
N ASN A 30 1.35 -8.55 6.31
CA ASN A 30 1.64 -9.89 6.81
C ASN A 30 1.60 -9.95 8.36
N ASP A 31 2.15 -8.97 9.06
CA ASP A 31 2.12 -8.90 10.53
C ASP A 31 0.67 -8.75 11.07
N ARG A 32 -0.17 -7.98 10.38
CA ARG A 32 -1.61 -7.83 10.68
C ARG A 32 -2.43 -9.07 10.30
N SER A 33 -2.02 -9.79 9.27
CA SER A 33 -2.59 -11.07 8.86
C SER A 33 -2.12 -12.20 9.80
N LYS A 34 -2.36 -12.02 11.12
CA LYS A 34 -1.98 -12.89 12.27
C LYS A 34 -2.34 -14.38 12.14
N ARG A 35 -2.98 -14.81 11.05
CA ARG A 35 -3.40 -16.19 10.79
C ARG A 35 -2.73 -16.85 9.57
N ASN A 36 -1.93 -16.12 8.78
CA ASN A 36 -1.14 -16.70 7.69
C ASN A 36 -0.01 -15.75 7.27
N VAL A 37 1.19 -16.00 7.77
CA VAL A 37 2.43 -15.43 7.22
C VAL A 37 2.55 -15.99 5.80
N ASN A 38 2.53 -15.16 4.75
CA ASN A 38 2.44 -15.55 3.32
C ASN A 38 1.03 -15.81 2.75
N LYS A 39 -0.04 -15.23 3.33
CA LYS A 39 -1.36 -15.25 2.66
C LYS A 39 -1.31 -14.59 1.26
N TYR A 40 -0.47 -13.56 1.10
CA TYR A 40 -0.40 -12.74 -0.12
C TYR A 40 1.00 -12.81 -0.73
N ASN A 41 1.08 -13.22 -1.99
CA ASN A 41 2.34 -13.23 -2.73
C ASN A 41 2.62 -11.87 -3.38
N SER A 42 3.83 -11.68 -3.90
CA SER A 42 4.24 -10.43 -4.58
C SER A 42 3.31 -10.03 -5.74
N GLY A 43 2.72 -11.01 -6.43
CA GLY A 43 1.75 -10.77 -7.50
C GLY A 43 0.44 -10.16 -7.00
N SER A 44 -0.08 -10.64 -5.85
CA SER A 44 -1.27 -10.08 -5.19
C SER A 44 -1.05 -8.64 -4.75
N PHE A 45 0.11 -8.34 -4.17
CA PHE A 45 0.47 -6.97 -3.82
C PHE A 45 0.60 -6.08 -5.05
N ASN A 46 1.24 -6.57 -6.12
CA ASN A 46 1.39 -5.79 -7.35
C ASN A 46 0.03 -5.44 -7.96
N GLN A 47 -0.89 -6.41 -8.06
CA GLN A 47 -2.27 -6.18 -8.50
C GLN A 47 -2.98 -5.16 -7.60
N ALA A 48 -2.89 -5.29 -6.28
CA ALA A 48 -3.51 -4.35 -5.36
C ALA A 48 -2.93 -2.92 -5.47
N PHE A 49 -1.62 -2.76 -5.65
CA PHE A 49 -1.01 -1.45 -5.89
C PHE A 49 -1.46 -0.85 -7.22
N ILE A 50 -1.58 -1.66 -8.27
CA ILE A 50 -2.09 -1.21 -9.58
C ILE A 50 -3.56 -0.75 -9.43
N SER A 51 -4.42 -1.54 -8.79
CA SER A 51 -5.81 -1.18 -8.54
C SER A 51 -5.93 0.10 -7.73
N LEU A 52 -5.24 0.19 -6.58
CA LEU A 52 -5.29 1.38 -5.72
C LEU A 52 -4.76 2.65 -6.40
N LYS A 53 -3.75 2.50 -7.27
CA LYS A 53 -3.24 3.62 -8.08
C LYS A 53 -4.23 4.02 -9.18
N ALA A 54 -4.85 3.05 -9.85
CA ALA A 54 -5.86 3.29 -10.87
C ALA A 54 -7.12 3.95 -10.30
N ASP A 55 -7.52 3.56 -9.08
CA ASP A 55 -8.59 4.19 -8.29
C ASP A 55 -8.21 5.60 -7.78
N GLY A 56 -6.96 6.03 -7.95
CA GLY A 56 -6.48 7.31 -7.46
C GLY A 56 -6.34 7.37 -5.92
N LYS A 57 -6.38 6.23 -5.22
CA LYS A 57 -6.26 6.15 -3.74
C LYS A 57 -4.83 6.28 -3.25
N VAL A 58 -3.85 5.82 -4.04
CA VAL A 58 -2.42 5.89 -3.70
C VAL A 58 -1.60 6.52 -4.83
N ALA A 59 -0.59 7.30 -4.45
CA ALA A 59 0.47 7.75 -5.33
C ALA A 59 1.74 6.94 -5.09
N TYR A 60 2.49 6.71 -6.17
CA TYR A 60 3.83 6.15 -6.12
C TYR A 60 4.84 7.25 -6.45
N THR A 61 5.75 7.51 -5.51
CA THR A 61 6.88 8.42 -5.68
C THR A 61 8.14 7.59 -5.93
N PRO A 62 8.74 7.65 -7.14
CA PRO A 62 10.00 6.97 -7.40
C PRO A 62 11.10 7.61 -6.55
N SER A 63 12.04 6.79 -6.06
CA SER A 63 13.18 7.32 -5.33
C SER A 63 14.10 8.12 -6.27
N PRO A 64 14.56 9.31 -5.86
CA PRO A 64 15.50 10.11 -6.65
C PRO A 64 16.86 9.43 -6.78
N TYR A 65 17.15 8.47 -5.91
CA TYR A 65 18.41 7.71 -5.90
C TYR A 65 18.34 6.42 -6.75
N GLY A 66 17.28 6.20 -7.53
CA GLY A 66 17.20 5.07 -8.48
C GLY A 66 17.30 3.69 -7.80
N PHE A 67 17.95 2.72 -8.46
CA PHE A 67 18.00 1.31 -8.05
C PHE A 67 18.53 1.05 -6.62
N ILE A 68 19.23 2.01 -6.01
CA ILE A 68 19.77 1.85 -4.64
C ILE A 68 18.75 2.16 -3.54
N ALA A 69 17.60 2.76 -3.87
CA ALA A 69 16.54 3.00 -2.90
C ALA A 69 15.15 2.76 -3.54
N PRO A 70 14.32 1.88 -2.96
CA PRO A 70 12.97 1.63 -3.49
C PRO A 70 12.10 2.89 -3.38
N GLY A 71 11.24 3.11 -4.38
CA GLY A 71 10.24 4.17 -4.31
C GLY A 71 9.21 3.92 -3.19
N THR A 72 8.51 4.98 -2.83
CA THR A 72 7.51 4.96 -1.75
C THR A 72 6.11 5.15 -2.28
N TYR A 73 5.15 4.59 -1.55
CA TYR A 73 3.73 4.80 -1.75
C TYR A 73 3.21 5.74 -0.67
N SER A 74 2.24 6.55 -1.06
CA SER A 74 1.56 7.48 -0.17
C SER A 74 0.08 7.51 -0.52
N LEU A 75 -0.78 7.85 0.44
CA LEU A 75 -2.18 8.08 0.14
C LEU A 75 -2.31 9.37 -0.65
N ASN A 76 -3.19 9.34 -1.66
CA ASN A 76 -3.65 10.55 -2.31
C ASN A 76 -4.66 11.24 -1.39
N ILE A 77 -4.22 12.29 -0.71
CA ILE A 77 -5.05 13.09 0.18
C ILE A 77 -5.82 14.13 -0.65
N PHE A 78 -6.67 13.68 -1.57
CA PHE A 78 -7.61 14.57 -2.26
C PHE A 78 -9.01 14.58 -1.61
N GLU A 79 -9.18 13.91 -0.46
CA GLU A 79 -10.39 13.94 0.38
C GLU A 79 -10.07 14.19 1.87
N GLN A 80 -9.44 15.32 2.19
CA GLN A 80 -9.52 15.94 3.54
C GLN A 80 -10.00 17.40 3.50
N GLY A 81 -10.81 17.72 2.48
CA GLY A 81 -11.61 18.95 2.43
C GLY A 81 -13.12 18.68 2.53
N ASN A 82 -13.52 17.50 3.00
CA ASN A 82 -14.93 17.21 3.22
C ASN A 82 -15.32 17.70 4.63
N GLY A 83 -15.99 18.84 4.67
CA GLY A 83 -16.49 19.46 5.90
C GLY A 83 -17.32 18.49 6.70
N ASN A 84 -16.82 18.18 7.89
CA ASN A 84 -17.64 17.79 9.03
C ASN A 84 -17.16 18.60 10.24
#